data_AF-A0A519WAA6-F1
#
_entry.id   AF-A0A519WAA6-F1
#
_cell.length_a   1.000
_cell.length_b   1.000
_cell.length_c   1.000
_cell.angle_alpha   90.00
_cell.angle_beta   90.00
_cell.angle_gamma   90.00
#
_symmetry.space_group_name_H-M   'P 1'
#
loop_
_entity.id
_entity.type
_entity.pdbx_description
1 polymer ?
#
loop_
_entity_poly.entity_id
_entity_poly.type
_entity_poly.pdbx_seq_one_letter_code
_entity_poly.pdbx_strand_id
1 'polypeptide(L)'
;MILLMNSDITAERYTLSADNLHYRDFFAEIAKGFGIKAPSKEAKPWMLGIAWRAAKLAAVFTGKPATLTKDAAHSSLNLSYYTNQKISDTFNFKFKPLKQSIAEVCNAMK
;
A
#
# COMPACT_ATOMS: atom_id res chain seq x y z
N MET A 1 1.65 -0.01 -17.92
CA MET A 1 1.79 -1.29 -18.66
C MET A 1 1.96 -1.08 -20.16
N ILE A 2 1.25 -0.14 -20.80
CA ILE A 2 1.31 0.10 -22.25
C ILE A 2 2.76 0.26 -22.79
N LEU A 3 3.60 1.07 -22.14
CA LEU A 3 4.98 1.31 -22.59
C LEU A 3 5.83 0.02 -22.68
N LEU A 4 5.75 -0.83 -21.66
CA LEU A 4 6.47 -2.11 -21.63
C LEU A 4 5.93 -3.08 -22.68
N MET A 5 4.60 -3.13 -22.85
CA MET A 5 3.95 -4.02 -23.82
C MET A 5 4.27 -3.64 -25.27
N ASN A 6 4.46 -2.35 -25.53
CA ASN A 6 4.79 -1.83 -26.86
C ASN A 6 6.32 -1.71 -27.08
N SER A 7 7.13 -2.32 -26.22
CA SER A 7 8.60 -2.31 -26.34
C SER A 7 9.12 -3.68 -26.81
N ASP A 8 10.29 -3.69 -27.44
CA ASP A 8 10.97 -4.93 -27.84
C ASP A 8 11.68 -5.63 -26.66
N ILE A 9 11.52 -5.10 -25.43
CA ILE A 9 12.19 -5.61 -24.24
C ILE A 9 11.52 -6.90 -23.77
N THR A 10 12.31 -7.96 -23.64
CA THR A 10 11.85 -9.28 -23.22
C THR A 10 12.70 -9.84 -22.08
N ALA A 11 12.16 -10.81 -21.33
CA ALA A 11 12.85 -11.50 -20.24
C ALA A 11 13.39 -10.61 -19.09
N GLU A 12 12.80 -9.43 -18.90
CA GLU A 12 13.24 -8.49 -17.87
C GLU A 12 12.18 -8.23 -16.79
N ARG A 13 12.65 -8.05 -15.55
CA ARG A 13 11.81 -7.68 -14.40
C ARG A 13 11.88 -6.17 -14.16
N TYR A 14 10.74 -5.58 -13.85
CA TYR A 14 10.57 -4.16 -13.52
C TYR A 14 9.70 -4.01 -12.27
N THR A 15 10.03 -3.05 -11.41
CA THR A 15 9.17 -2.64 -10.30
C THR A 15 8.39 -1.40 -10.72
N LEU A 16 7.07 -1.46 -10.59
CA LEU A 16 6.15 -0.39 -11.00
C LEU A 16 5.63 0.46 -9.83
N SER A 17 6.20 0.28 -8.65
CA SER A 17 5.86 1.06 -7.45
C SER A 17 6.46 2.46 -7.57
N ALA A 18 5.62 3.50 -7.44
CA ALA A 18 6.05 4.89 -7.58
C ALA A 18 7.02 5.35 -6.48
N ASP A 19 6.81 4.89 -5.25
CA ASP A 19 7.57 5.33 -4.08
C ASP A 19 7.48 4.29 -2.96
N ASN A 20 8.35 4.40 -1.95
CA ASN A 20 8.29 3.63 -0.71
C ASN A 20 7.88 4.55 0.43
N LEU A 21 6.78 4.24 1.11
CA LEU A 21 6.27 5.05 2.21
C LEU A 21 6.10 4.20 3.47
N HIS A 22 6.49 4.77 4.60
CA HIS A 22 6.19 4.18 5.90
C HIS A 22 4.68 4.21 6.15
N TYR A 23 4.14 3.14 6.72
CA TYR A 23 2.71 3.05 7.05
C TYR A 23 2.21 4.22 7.89
N ARG A 24 3.02 4.70 8.85
CA ARG A 24 2.70 5.89 9.64
C ARG A 24 2.38 7.10 8.75
N ASP A 25 3.25 7.37 7.79
CA ASP A 25 3.13 8.54 6.92
C ASP A 25 2.00 8.34 5.90
N PHE A 26 1.86 7.12 5.36
CA PHE A 26 0.74 6.75 4.48
C PHE A 26 -0.63 6.98 5.13
N PHE A 27 -0.84 6.44 6.33
CA PHE A 27 -2.10 6.62 7.06
C PHE A 27 -2.30 8.06 7.54
N ALA A 28 -1.22 8.80 7.83
CA ALA A 28 -1.31 10.21 8.18
C ALA A 28 -1.77 11.08 7.00
N GLU A 29 -1.26 10.82 5.78
CA GLU A 29 -1.71 11.53 4.56
C GLU A 29 -3.17 11.20 4.23
N ILE A 30 -3.61 9.95 4.43
CA ILE A 30 -5.03 9.57 4.30
C ILE A 30 -5.90 10.32 5.31
N ALA A 31 -5.50 10.32 6.59
CA ALA A 31 -6.25 11.00 7.64
C ALA A 31 -6.38 12.51 7.34
N LYS A 32 -5.29 13.12 6.86
CA LYS A 32 -5.28 14.51 6.38
C LYS A 32 -6.25 14.71 5.21
N GLY A 33 -6.26 13.82 4.23
CA GLY A 33 -7.16 13.89 3.07
C GLY A 33 -8.65 13.86 3.45
N PHE A 34 -9.01 13.07 4.46
CA PHE A 34 -10.37 12.99 5.00
C PHE A 34 -10.68 14.03 6.10
N GLY A 35 -9.70 14.81 6.56
CA GLY A 35 -9.90 15.78 7.63
C GLY A 35 -10.13 15.15 9.02
N ILE A 36 -9.64 13.93 9.24
CA ILE A 36 -9.76 13.20 10.51
C ILE A 36 -8.44 13.17 11.27
N LYS A 37 -8.48 12.79 12.55
CA LYS A 37 -7.29 12.71 13.41
C LYS A 37 -6.31 11.64 12.88
N ALA A 38 -5.06 12.03 12.73
CA ALA A 38 -3.98 11.14 12.34
C ALA A 38 -3.74 10.00 13.36
N PRO A 39 -3.25 8.83 12.91
CA PRO A 39 -2.93 7.73 13.82
C PRO A 39 -1.83 8.12 14.81
N SER A 40 -2.10 7.96 16.10
CA SER A 40 -1.18 8.35 17.18
C SER A 40 -0.57 7.17 17.94
N LYS A 41 -0.96 5.93 17.61
CA LYS A 41 -0.51 4.71 18.27
C LYS A 41 -0.02 3.71 17.23
N GLU A 42 1.17 3.18 17.46
CA GLU A 42 1.73 2.11 16.64
C GLU A 42 1.07 0.77 16.98
N ALA A 43 0.71 0.01 15.94
CA ALA A 43 0.18 -1.35 16.10
C ALA A 43 1.34 -2.32 16.33
N LYS A 44 1.51 -2.77 17.57
CA LYS A 44 2.58 -3.72 17.93
C LYS A 44 2.30 -5.12 17.36
N PRO A 45 3.34 -5.97 17.17
CA PRO A 45 3.17 -7.32 16.61
C PRO A 45 2.14 -8.19 17.35
N TRP A 46 2.10 -8.12 18.68
CA TRP A 46 1.11 -8.86 19.47
C TRP A 46 -0.32 -8.36 19.23
N MET A 47 -0.50 -7.04 19.04
CA MET A 47 -1.82 -6.44 18.75
C MET A 47 -2.33 -6.91 17.40
N LEU A 48 -1.47 -6.86 16.38
CA LEU A 48 -1.78 -7.39 15.04
C LEU A 48 -2.07 -8.88 15.08
N GLY A 49 -1.32 -9.62 15.90
CA GLY A 49 -1.55 -11.04 16.17
C GLY A 49 -2.95 -11.35 16.70
N ILE A 50 -3.46 -10.55 17.62
CA ILE A 50 -4.84 -10.69 18.13
C ILE A 50 -5.84 -10.24 17.06
N ALA A 51 -5.58 -9.11 16.39
CA ALA A 51 -6.48 -8.50 15.43
C ALA A 51 -6.80 -9.43 14.23
N TRP A 52 -5.81 -10.06 13.61
CA TRP A 52 -6.09 -10.95 12.45
C TRP A 52 -6.86 -12.21 12.87
N ARG A 53 -6.65 -12.72 14.08
CA ARG A 53 -7.41 -13.87 14.61
C ARG A 53 -8.86 -13.48 14.86
N ALA A 54 -9.09 -12.33 15.48
CA ALA A 54 -10.44 -11.79 15.67
C ALA A 54 -11.15 -11.54 14.34
N ALA A 55 -10.47 -10.95 13.35
CA ALA A 55 -11.00 -10.73 12.01
C ALA A 55 -11.33 -12.05 11.30
N LYS A 56 -10.48 -13.08 11.44
CA LYS A 56 -10.75 -14.42 10.91
C LYS A 56 -11.98 -15.06 11.55
N LEU A 57 -12.13 -14.97 12.88
CA LEU A 57 -13.32 -15.47 13.57
C LEU A 57 -14.58 -14.74 13.10
N ALA A 58 -14.55 -13.41 13.04
CA ALA A 58 -15.66 -12.61 12.54
C ALA A 58 -16.02 -12.95 11.08
N ALA A 59 -15.04 -13.23 10.22
CA ALA A 59 -15.26 -13.69 8.86
C ALA A 59 -16.01 -15.02 8.80
N VAL A 60 -15.70 -15.96 9.70
CA VAL A 60 -16.42 -17.25 9.79
C VAL A 60 -17.88 -17.05 10.15
N PHE A 61 -18.19 -16.14 11.10
CA PHE A 61 -19.58 -15.87 11.50
C PHE A 61 -20.37 -15.04 10.49
N THR A 62 -19.71 -14.10 9.80
CA THR A 62 -20.37 -13.16 8.86
C THR A 62 -20.40 -13.66 7.42
N GLY A 63 -19.60 -14.67 7.08
CA GLY A 63 -19.37 -15.12 5.70
C GLY A 63 -18.61 -14.11 4.83
N LYS A 64 -18.25 -12.94 5.36
CA LYS A 64 -17.51 -11.89 4.66
C LYS A 64 -16.00 -12.12 4.75
N PRO A 65 -15.22 -11.71 3.74
CA PRO A 65 -13.76 -11.83 3.81
C PRO A 65 -13.21 -11.04 5.01
N ALA A 66 -12.18 -11.60 5.65
CA ALA A 66 -11.53 -10.96 6.78
C ALA A 66 -10.88 -9.64 6.34
N THR A 67 -11.17 -8.55 7.06
CA THR A 67 -10.60 -7.23 6.80
C THR A 67 -9.10 -7.16 7.07
N LEU A 68 -8.58 -8.04 7.94
CA LEU A 68 -7.16 -8.19 8.22
C LEU A 68 -6.78 -9.67 8.19
N THR A 69 -5.90 -10.06 7.28
CA THR A 69 -5.38 -11.42 7.18
C THR A 69 -4.07 -11.58 7.96
N LYS A 70 -3.69 -12.83 8.24
CA LYS A 70 -2.41 -13.16 8.89
C LYS A 70 -1.23 -12.60 8.08
N ASP A 71 -1.28 -12.74 6.76
CA ASP A 71 -0.19 -12.34 5.88
C ASP A 71 -0.07 -10.82 5.79
N ALA A 72 -1.19 -10.09 5.73
CA ALA A 72 -1.20 -8.63 5.79
C ALA A 72 -0.67 -8.11 7.14
N ALA A 73 -1.09 -8.73 8.25
CA ALA A 73 -0.57 -8.41 9.57
C ALA A 73 0.94 -8.63 9.66
N HIS A 74 1.46 -9.74 9.13
CA HIS A 74 2.89 -10.03 9.14
C HIS A 74 3.69 -9.12 8.19
N SER A 75 3.22 -8.91 6.96
CA SER A 75 3.93 -8.08 5.97
C SER A 75 3.98 -6.61 6.37
N SER A 76 2.95 -6.10 7.06
CA SER A 76 2.93 -4.71 7.53
C SER A 76 4.03 -4.35 8.53
N LEU A 77 4.62 -5.35 9.20
CA LEU A 77 5.75 -5.17 10.11
C LEU A 77 7.10 -5.20 9.38
N ASN A 78 7.12 -5.65 8.13
CA ASN A 78 8.34 -5.76 7.34
C ASN A 78 8.54 -4.51 6.49
N LEU A 79 9.76 -3.96 6.52
CA LEU A 79 10.17 -2.88 5.63
C LEU A 79 10.72 -3.48 4.34
N SER A 80 9.94 -3.37 3.26
CA SER A 80 10.34 -3.79 1.92
C SER A 80 10.53 -2.56 1.05
N TYR A 81 11.78 -2.27 0.68
CA TYR A 81 12.12 -1.16 -0.19
C TYR A 81 12.32 -1.65 -1.63
N TYR A 82 11.71 -0.95 -2.57
CA TYR A 82 11.81 -1.25 -4.00
C TYR A 82 12.32 -0.04 -4.77
N THR A 83 13.06 -0.28 -5.85
CA THR A 83 13.51 0.77 -6.76
C THR A 83 12.78 0.66 -8.10
N ASN A 84 12.24 1.77 -8.57
CA ASN A 84 11.67 1.90 -9.92
C ASN A 84 12.66 2.51 -10.92
N GLN A 85 13.92 2.72 -10.52
CA GLN A 85 14.93 3.40 -11.33
C GLN A 85 15.05 2.81 -12.73
N LYS A 86 15.01 1.46 -12.82
CA LYS A 86 15.08 0.75 -14.09
C LYS A 86 14.04 1.20 -15.10
N ILE A 87 12.74 1.24 -14.73
CA ILE A 87 11.69 1.66 -15.67
C ILE A 87 11.73 3.17 -15.92
N SER A 88 12.06 3.95 -14.89
CA SER A 88 12.20 5.41 -15.01
C SER A 88 13.27 5.77 -16.03
N ASP A 89 14.43 5.09 -16.01
CA ASP A 89 15.53 5.34 -16.93
C ASP A 89 15.26 4.80 -18.34
N THR A 90 14.75 3.56 -18.45
CA THR A 90 14.47 2.92 -19.75
C THR A 90 13.48 3.72 -20.60
N PHE A 91 12.47 4.32 -19.98
CA PHE A 91 11.40 5.02 -20.71
C PHE A 91 11.35 6.53 -20.44
N ASN A 92 12.32 7.09 -19.71
CA ASN A 92 12.27 8.45 -19.17
C ASN A 92 10.91 8.74 -18.47
N PHE A 93 10.39 7.73 -17.77
CA PHE A 93 9.05 7.74 -17.21
C PHE A 93 9.04 8.41 -15.85
N LYS A 94 8.08 9.30 -15.61
CA LYS A 94 7.87 9.95 -14.31
C LYS A 94 6.60 9.43 -13.66
N PHE A 95 6.76 8.77 -12.52
CA PHE A 95 5.64 8.31 -11.72
C PHE A 95 4.88 9.49 -11.09
N LYS A 96 3.57 9.32 -10.96
CA LYS A 96 2.73 10.21 -10.17
C LYS A 96 3.10 10.08 -8.68
N PRO A 97 3.36 11.19 -7.96
CA PRO A 97 3.69 11.13 -6.54
C PRO A 97 2.56 10.50 -5.71
N LEU A 98 2.89 9.63 -4.74
CA LEU A 98 1.86 8.90 -3.98
C LEU A 98 0.95 9.85 -3.20
N LYS A 99 1.49 10.94 -2.65
CA LYS A 99 0.70 11.97 -1.95
C LYS A 99 -0.41 12.56 -2.81
N GLN A 100 -0.14 12.79 -4.10
CA GLN A 100 -1.14 13.29 -5.03
C GLN A 100 -2.25 12.26 -5.23
N SER A 101 -1.88 11.00 -5.47
CA SER A 101 -2.85 9.91 -5.61
C SER A 101 -3.71 9.72 -4.37
N ILE A 102 -3.13 9.80 -3.16
CA ILE A 102 -3.88 9.73 -1.90
C ILE A 102 -4.91 10.85 -1.81
N ALA A 103 -4.51 12.09 -2.09
CA ALA A 103 -5.42 13.24 -2.03
C ALA A 103 -6.59 13.12 -3.02
N GLU A 104 -6.30 12.68 -4.25
CA GLU A 104 -7.33 12.47 -5.28
C GLU A 104 -8.33 11.38 -4.88
N VAL A 105 -7.84 10.24 -4.37
CA VAL A 105 -8.70 9.13 -3.92
C VAL A 105 -9.54 9.57 -2.71
N CYS A 106 -8.95 10.24 -1.73
CA CYS A 106 -9.69 10.80 -0.60
C CYS A 106 -10.80 11.75 -1.05
N ASN A 107 -10.56 12.57 -2.08
CA ASN A 107 -11.57 13.48 -2.60
C ASN A 107 -12.67 12.75 -3.39
N ALA A 108 -12.33 11.67 -4.12
CA ALA A 108 -13.31 10.88 -4.87
C ALA A 108 -14.21 10.00 -3.97
N MET A 109 -13.78 9.72 -2.75
CA MET A 109 -14.51 8.89 -1.77
C MET A 109 -15.23 9.70 -0.67
N LYS A 110 -15.16 11.03 -0.73
CA LYS A 110 -15.99 11.91 0.11
C LYS A 110 -17.43 11.90 -0.39
#